data_AF-A0A258FFN8-F1
#
_entry.id   AF-A0A258FFN8-F1
#
_cell.length_a   1.000
_cell.length_b   1.000
_cell.length_c   1.000
_cell.angle_alpha   90.00
_cell.angle_beta   90.00
_cell.angle_gamma   90.00
#
_symmetry.space_group_name_H-M   'P 1'
#
loop_
_entity.id
_entity.type
_entity.pdbx_description
1 polymer ?
#
loop_
_entity_poly.entity_id
_entity_poly.type
_entity_poly.pdbx_seq_one_letter_code
_entity_poly.pdbx_strand_id
1 'polypeptide(L)'
;MSRSVSSIIGLLALALSVGACEASSNGAATPAGTAPGTEAPAPQATPLAASGAPEAVPIAVDADGTLMSAASVVRIDWVADNGAKVFGTAGGDPAANGLYTYIAFFTDPGGEWVIYELGNILEYTVLSSSVGRVDLDIHESTIDEATGEIDSRHRKVIVSWTPGVDGGPPTGVMVTPAQ
;
A
#
# COMPACT_ATOMS: atom_id res chain seq x y z
N MET A 1 55.61 -33.59 13.34
CA MET A 1 54.68 -33.82 14.47
C MET A 1 53.26 -33.81 13.88
N SER A 2 52.71 -34.96 13.49
CA SER A 2 52.01 -35.96 14.32
C SER A 2 50.58 -35.55 14.71
N ARG A 3 49.58 -36.20 14.06
CA ARG A 3 48.32 -36.78 14.60
C ARG A 3 47.30 -35.81 15.21
N SER A 4 45.97 -35.99 15.19
CA SER A 4 45.03 -37.02 14.71
C SER A 4 43.59 -36.55 15.08
N VAL A 5 42.61 -36.90 14.24
CA VAL A 5 41.31 -37.58 14.57
C VAL A 5 40.40 -37.01 15.68
N SER A 6 39.14 -36.68 15.36
CA SER A 6 37.94 -37.44 15.78
C SER A 6 36.62 -36.68 15.67
N SER A 7 35.66 -37.35 15.05
CA SER A 7 34.22 -37.12 15.03
C SER A 7 33.59 -37.08 16.43
N ILE A 8 32.52 -36.30 16.61
CA ILE A 8 31.46 -36.61 17.58
C ILE A 8 30.09 -36.47 16.88
N ILE A 9 29.43 -37.62 16.81
CA ILE A 9 28.02 -37.84 16.52
C ILE A 9 27.22 -37.40 17.76
N GLY A 10 26.10 -36.71 17.56
CA GLY A 10 25.16 -36.38 18.64
C GLY A 10 23.74 -36.22 18.11
N LEU A 11 23.11 -37.36 17.80
CA LEU A 11 21.68 -37.49 17.51
C LEU A 11 20.92 -37.47 18.85
N LEU A 12 19.94 -36.58 19.03
CA LEU A 12 18.92 -36.75 20.06
C LEU A 12 17.55 -36.35 19.52
N ALA A 13 16.64 -37.32 19.52
CA ALA A 13 15.25 -37.24 19.13
C ALA A 13 14.34 -37.53 20.34
N LEU A 14 13.03 -37.34 20.13
CA LEU A 14 11.86 -37.55 21.01
C LEU A 14 11.52 -36.39 21.97
N ALA A 15 10.25 -36.02 22.19
CA ALA A 15 9.02 -36.80 22.09
C ALA A 15 7.78 -35.96 21.67
N LEU A 16 6.87 -36.61 20.92
CA LEU A 16 5.48 -36.20 20.74
C LEU A 16 4.66 -36.64 21.96
N SER A 17 3.77 -35.77 22.46
CA SER A 17 2.64 -36.17 23.31
C SER A 17 1.32 -35.82 22.62
N VAL A 18 0.68 -36.86 22.06
CA VAL A 18 -0.71 -36.82 21.59
C VAL A 18 -1.59 -37.09 22.80
N GLY A 19 -2.30 -36.08 23.28
CA GLY A 19 -3.38 -36.25 24.25
C GLY A 19 -4.68 -36.58 23.53
N ALA A 20 -4.98 -37.87 23.39
CA ALA A 20 -6.32 -38.35 23.09
C ALA A 20 -7.05 -38.57 24.43
N CYS A 21 -8.17 -37.90 24.64
CA CYS A 21 -9.14 -38.28 25.65
C CYS A 21 -10.44 -38.65 24.95
N GLU A 22 -10.94 -39.82 25.31
CA GLU A 22 -11.99 -40.59 24.67
C GLU A 22 -13.38 -39.96 24.69
N ALA A 23 -14.16 -40.47 23.74
CA ALA A 23 -15.57 -40.26 23.50
C ALA A 23 -16.47 -40.38 24.75
N SER A 24 -17.45 -39.48 24.85
CA SER A 24 -18.75 -39.79 25.46
C SER A 24 -19.83 -39.71 24.39
N SER A 25 -20.60 -40.80 24.27
CA SER A 25 -21.61 -41.00 23.24
C SER A 25 -22.95 -40.34 23.54
N ASN A 26 -23.67 -40.07 22.45
CA ASN A 26 -25.13 -39.96 22.30
C ASN A 26 -25.84 -38.69 22.79
N GLY A 27 -26.15 -37.86 21.80
CA GLY A 27 -27.28 -36.94 21.80
C GLY A 27 -27.46 -36.37 20.40
N ALA A 28 -28.22 -37.06 19.54
CA ALA A 28 -28.64 -36.51 18.26
C ALA A 28 -29.53 -35.28 18.52
N ALA A 29 -29.00 -34.09 18.23
CA ALA A 29 -29.76 -32.85 18.15
C ALA A 29 -29.36 -32.13 16.86
N THR A 30 -30.38 -31.92 16.04
CA THR A 30 -30.48 -31.11 14.81
C THR A 30 -29.49 -29.94 14.73
N PRO A 31 -28.83 -29.67 13.58
CA PRO A 31 -28.17 -28.40 13.38
C PRO A 31 -29.24 -27.31 13.22
N ALA A 32 -29.55 -26.63 14.34
CA ALA A 32 -30.21 -25.34 14.30
C ALA A 32 -29.28 -24.34 13.61
N GLY A 33 -29.85 -23.52 12.74
CA GLY A 33 -29.11 -22.59 11.88
C GLY A 33 -28.13 -21.72 12.65
N THR A 34 -26.97 -21.51 12.03
CA THR A 34 -25.97 -20.52 12.42
C THR A 34 -26.64 -19.16 12.54
N ALA A 35 -26.90 -18.73 13.77
CA ALA A 35 -27.21 -17.35 14.06
C ALA A 35 -25.99 -16.48 13.66
N PRO A 36 -26.20 -15.26 13.14
CA PRO A 36 -25.10 -14.34 12.90
C PRO A 36 -24.34 -14.16 14.21
N GLY A 37 -23.04 -14.50 14.20
CA GLY A 37 -22.17 -14.23 15.34
C GLY A 37 -22.21 -12.73 15.62
N THR A 38 -22.61 -12.36 16.84
CA THR A 38 -22.43 -11.01 17.35
C THR A 38 -20.93 -10.71 17.31
N GLU A 39 -20.53 -9.83 16.40
CA GLU A 39 -19.19 -9.30 16.34
C GLU A 39 -18.85 -8.69 17.71
N ALA A 40 -17.80 -9.20 18.34
CA ALA A 40 -17.35 -8.68 19.62
C ALA A 40 -16.94 -7.22 19.44
N PRO A 41 -17.37 -6.28 20.31
CA PRO A 41 -17.01 -4.88 20.19
C PRO A 41 -15.49 -4.73 20.09
N ALA A 42 -15.02 -4.00 19.08
CA ALA A 42 -13.61 -3.67 18.94
C ALA A 42 -13.10 -3.03 20.25
N PRO A 43 -11.89 -3.38 20.73
CA PRO A 43 -11.35 -2.79 21.94
C PRO A 43 -11.34 -1.27 21.84
N GLN A 44 -12.10 -0.59 22.69
CA GLN A 44 -12.06 0.87 22.77
C GLN A 44 -10.73 1.27 23.40
N ALA A 45 -9.88 1.94 22.62
CA ALA A 45 -8.63 2.49 23.12
C ALA A 45 -8.94 3.49 24.25
N THR A 46 -8.26 3.35 25.39
CA THR A 46 -8.39 4.29 26.50
C THR A 46 -7.83 5.65 26.08
N PRO A 47 -8.57 6.76 26.23
CA PRO A 47 -8.05 8.08 25.92
C PRO A 47 -6.78 8.39 26.71
N LEU A 48 -5.80 9.02 26.05
CA LEU A 48 -4.55 9.44 26.69
C LEU A 48 -4.82 10.56 27.72
N ALA A 49 -4.16 10.48 28.88
CA ALA A 49 -4.14 11.56 29.86
C ALA A 49 -2.95 12.49 29.60
N ALA A 50 -3.18 13.80 29.58
CA ALA A 50 -2.11 14.78 29.43
C ALA A 50 -1.15 14.71 30.62
N SER A 51 0.15 14.64 30.34
CA SER A 51 1.20 14.52 31.37
C SER A 51 2.06 15.79 31.54
N GLY A 52 1.63 16.93 30.98
CA GLY A 52 2.41 18.17 31.01
C GLY A 52 1.66 19.40 30.51
N ALA A 53 2.33 20.56 30.61
CA ALA A 53 1.82 21.82 30.07
C ALA A 53 1.84 21.80 28.52
N PRO A 54 0.87 22.43 27.84
CA PRO A 54 0.86 22.50 26.39
C PRO A 54 1.99 23.41 25.87
N GLU A 55 2.63 22.98 24.79
CA GLU A 55 3.62 23.78 24.05
C GLU A 55 3.01 24.25 22.72
N ALA A 56 3.22 25.53 22.39
CA ALA A 56 2.75 26.09 21.13
C ALA A 56 3.74 25.74 20.00
N VAL A 57 3.24 25.13 18.92
CA VAL A 57 4.03 24.89 17.70
C VAL A 57 4.00 26.16 16.82
N PRO A 58 5.15 26.76 16.48
CA PRO A 58 5.18 27.93 15.61
C PRO A 58 4.80 27.58 14.16
N ILE A 59 4.21 28.54 13.44
CA ILE A 59 3.97 28.41 11.99
C ILE A 59 5.33 28.32 11.29
N ALA A 60 5.50 27.31 10.43
CA ALA A 60 6.68 27.21 9.57
C ALA A 60 6.64 28.30 8.49
N VAL A 61 7.72 29.07 8.35
CA VAL A 61 7.86 30.06 7.28
C VAL A 61 8.34 29.35 6.02
N ASP A 62 7.49 29.38 4.99
CA ASP A 62 7.82 28.82 3.68
C ASP A 62 8.37 29.91 2.75
N ALA A 63 9.65 30.24 2.93
CA ALA A 63 10.28 31.39 2.26
C ALA A 63 10.43 31.21 0.75
N ASP A 64 10.51 29.97 0.26
CA ASP A 64 10.73 29.63 -1.15
C ASP A 64 9.54 28.92 -1.81
N GLY A 65 8.45 28.68 -1.08
CA GLY A 65 7.25 28.01 -1.59
C GLY A 65 7.34 26.47 -1.58
N THR A 66 8.45 25.90 -1.13
CA THR A 66 8.68 24.46 -1.17
C THR A 66 7.81 23.72 -0.16
N LEU A 67 7.60 24.26 1.04
CA LEU A 67 6.78 23.61 2.07
C LEU A 67 5.29 23.62 1.71
N MET A 68 4.78 24.71 1.14
CA MET A 68 3.42 24.79 0.62
C MET A 68 3.23 23.84 -0.56
N SER A 69 4.21 23.77 -1.46
CA SER A 69 4.18 22.81 -2.57
C SER A 69 4.23 21.37 -2.07
N ALA A 70 5.10 21.05 -1.11
CA ALA A 70 5.20 19.74 -0.50
C ALA A 70 3.96 19.35 0.30
N ALA A 71 3.29 20.32 0.94
CA ALA A 71 2.03 20.11 1.66
C ALA A 71 0.89 19.68 0.74
N SER A 72 0.99 19.90 -0.57
CA SER A 72 0.04 19.35 -1.54
C SER A 72 0.19 17.83 -1.72
N VAL A 73 1.38 17.26 -1.45
CA VAL A 73 1.61 15.81 -1.59
C VAL A 73 1.02 15.10 -0.39
N VAL A 74 -0.05 14.35 -0.61
CA VAL A 74 -0.78 13.64 0.46
C VAL A 74 -0.42 12.16 0.53
N ARG A 75 0.27 11.64 -0.48
CA ARG A 75 0.64 10.23 -0.56
C ARG A 75 1.88 10.00 -1.42
N ILE A 76 2.75 9.09 -0.98
CA ILE A 76 3.90 8.57 -1.73
C ILE A 76 4.00 7.06 -1.47
N ASP A 77 4.01 6.28 -2.54
CA ASP A 77 4.29 4.85 -2.54
C ASP A 77 5.54 4.62 -3.40
N TRP A 78 6.62 4.11 -2.80
CA TRP A 78 7.80 3.70 -3.53
C TRP A 78 7.47 2.42 -4.30
N VAL A 79 7.72 2.44 -5.61
CA VAL A 79 7.40 1.33 -6.51
C VAL A 79 8.66 0.95 -7.27
N ALA A 80 8.97 -0.34 -7.26
CA ALA A 80 10.17 -0.92 -7.84
C ALA A 80 11.49 -0.44 -7.23
N ASP A 81 12.47 -1.35 -7.19
CA ASP A 81 13.76 -1.11 -6.54
C ASP A 81 14.65 -0.11 -7.31
N ASN A 82 14.22 0.35 -8.49
CA ASN A 82 14.92 1.35 -9.30
C ASN A 82 14.55 2.79 -8.95
N GLY A 83 13.86 3.02 -7.84
CA GLY A 83 13.57 4.36 -7.32
C GLY A 83 12.39 5.07 -7.98
N ALA A 84 11.50 4.33 -8.66
CA ALA A 84 10.24 4.89 -9.09
C ALA A 84 9.30 5.09 -7.89
N LYS A 85 8.39 6.05 -8.00
CA LYS A 85 7.37 6.29 -6.97
C LYS A 85 6.06 6.69 -7.60
N VAL A 86 4.96 6.16 -7.09
CA VAL A 86 3.63 6.70 -7.33
C VAL A 86 3.36 7.71 -6.22
N PHE A 87 2.87 8.90 -6.57
CA PHE A 87 2.54 9.90 -5.58
C PHE A 87 1.27 10.64 -5.99
N GLY A 88 0.57 11.17 -4.99
CA GLY A 88 -0.67 11.89 -5.18
C GLY A 88 -0.63 13.28 -4.56
N THR A 89 -1.15 14.28 -5.29
CA THR A 89 -1.34 15.63 -4.77
C THR A 89 -2.81 15.95 -4.57
N ALA A 90 -3.11 16.66 -3.48
CA ALA A 90 -4.43 17.22 -3.23
C ALA A 90 -4.62 18.49 -4.07
N GLY A 91 -5.68 18.53 -4.87
CA GLY A 91 -6.00 19.74 -5.63
C GLY A 91 -7.31 19.71 -6.42
N GLY A 92 -8.16 18.69 -6.24
CA GLY A 92 -9.51 18.63 -6.79
C GLY A 92 -10.58 18.71 -5.69
N ASP A 93 -11.85 18.57 -6.08
CA ASP A 93 -12.96 18.35 -5.12
C ASP A 93 -12.83 16.94 -4.54
N PRO A 94 -12.53 16.78 -3.24
CA PRO A 94 -12.39 15.47 -2.62
C PRO A 94 -13.65 14.60 -2.72
N ALA A 95 -14.83 15.19 -2.94
CA ALA A 95 -16.09 14.47 -3.10
C ALA A 95 -16.30 13.87 -4.50
N ALA A 96 -15.52 14.30 -5.51
CA ALA A 96 -15.60 13.80 -6.89
C ALA A 96 -14.33 13.03 -7.28
N ASN A 97 -13.30 13.72 -7.73
CA ASN A 97 -11.94 13.21 -7.87
C ASN A 97 -11.01 14.31 -7.36
N GLY A 98 -10.26 14.01 -6.30
CA GLY A 98 -9.48 15.00 -5.54
C GLY A 98 -7.98 14.73 -5.52
N LEU A 99 -7.57 13.55 -5.99
CA LEU A 99 -6.20 13.07 -5.97
C LEU A 99 -5.63 13.03 -7.38
N TYR A 100 -4.83 14.05 -7.72
CA TYR A 100 -4.02 13.99 -8.92
C TYR A 100 -2.88 13.02 -8.69
N THR A 101 -2.87 11.93 -9.45
CA THR A 101 -1.95 10.82 -9.25
C THR A 101 -0.92 10.77 -10.36
N TYR A 102 0.33 10.56 -9.97
CA TYR A 102 1.50 10.60 -10.84
C TYR A 102 2.43 9.43 -10.57
N ILE A 103 3.25 9.08 -11.54
CA ILE A 103 4.45 8.24 -11.36
C ILE A 103 5.69 9.06 -11.69
N ALA A 104 6.70 9.01 -10.82
CA ALA A 104 7.95 9.74 -10.97
C ALA A 104 9.14 8.78 -11.06
N PHE A 105 10.12 9.18 -11.86
CA PHE A 105 11.42 8.51 -12.00
C PHE A 105 12.53 9.51 -11.73
N PHE A 106 13.44 9.15 -10.84
CA PHE A 106 14.64 9.94 -10.62
C PHE A 106 15.63 9.71 -11.76
N THR A 107 16.35 10.75 -12.14
CA THR A 107 17.37 10.71 -13.18
C THR A 107 18.74 10.92 -12.57
N ASP A 108 19.66 9.99 -12.85
CA ASP A 108 21.07 10.09 -12.48
C ASP A 108 21.90 10.15 -13.78
N PRO A 109 22.94 11.00 -13.91
CA PRO A 109 23.45 12.02 -12.98
C PRO A 109 22.71 13.36 -13.01
N GLY A 110 21.61 13.48 -13.75
CA GLY A 110 20.89 14.74 -13.94
C GLY A 110 20.33 15.36 -12.66
N GLY A 111 20.02 14.54 -11.65
CA GLY A 111 19.45 14.99 -10.37
C GLY A 111 17.98 15.44 -10.48
N GLU A 112 17.34 15.22 -11.61
CA GLU A 112 15.99 15.68 -11.91
C GLU A 112 14.96 14.54 -11.78
N TRP A 113 13.69 14.90 -11.64
CA TRP A 113 12.57 13.96 -11.69
C TRP A 113 11.83 14.08 -13.02
N VAL A 114 11.59 12.95 -13.69
CA VAL A 114 10.64 12.88 -14.79
C VAL A 114 9.32 12.34 -14.26
N ILE A 115 8.24 13.09 -14.51
CA ILE A 115 6.92 12.86 -13.93
C ILE A 115 5.92 12.59 -15.05
N TYR A 116 5.09 11.56 -14.86
CA TYR A 116 3.99 11.21 -15.75
C TYR A 116 2.68 11.24 -14.96
N GLU A 117 1.68 11.93 -15.48
CA GLU A 117 0.33 11.94 -14.89
C GLU A 117 -0.42 10.65 -15.23
N LEU A 118 -0.97 9.99 -14.20
CA LEU A 118 -1.83 8.82 -14.33
C LEU A 118 -3.31 9.18 -14.34
N GLY A 119 -3.65 10.35 -13.78
CA GLY A 119 -4.97 10.97 -13.87
C GLY A 119 -5.45 11.54 -12.53
N ASN A 120 -6.66 12.09 -12.55
CA ASN A 120 -7.39 12.52 -11.36
C ASN A 120 -8.32 11.39 -10.90
N ILE A 121 -8.08 10.85 -9.71
CA ILE A 121 -8.79 9.70 -9.15
C ILE A 121 -9.24 10.00 -7.71
N LEU A 122 -10.08 9.14 -7.14
CA LEU A 122 -10.43 9.24 -5.73
C LEU A 122 -9.32 8.63 -4.87
N GLU A 123 -8.95 7.42 -5.20
CA GLU A 123 -7.97 6.63 -4.46
C GLU A 123 -7.36 5.55 -5.36
N TYR A 124 -6.18 5.08 -4.96
CA TYR A 124 -5.58 3.88 -5.54
C TYR A 124 -4.99 2.98 -4.47
N THR A 125 -4.82 1.72 -4.81
CA THR A 125 -4.04 0.76 -4.03
C THR A 125 -2.97 0.15 -4.92
N VAL A 126 -1.72 0.14 -4.45
CA VAL A 126 -0.65 -0.63 -5.12
C VAL A 126 -0.88 -2.10 -4.81
N LEU A 127 -1.20 -2.88 -5.84
CA LEU A 127 -1.45 -4.32 -5.72
C LEU A 127 -0.15 -5.11 -5.80
N SER A 128 0.74 -4.72 -6.71
CA SER A 128 2.07 -5.30 -6.86
C SER A 128 3.01 -4.32 -7.54
N SER A 129 4.32 -4.50 -7.35
CA SER A 129 5.34 -3.69 -8.01
C SER A 129 6.58 -4.51 -8.33
N SER A 130 7.19 -4.24 -9.47
CA SER A 130 8.44 -4.83 -9.94
C SER A 130 9.14 -3.87 -10.92
N VAL A 131 10.39 -4.16 -11.29
CA VAL A 131 11.11 -3.34 -12.26
C VAL A 131 10.32 -3.25 -13.57
N GLY A 132 9.96 -2.03 -13.97
CA GLY A 132 9.21 -1.78 -15.20
C GLY A 132 7.69 -1.91 -15.08
N ARG A 133 7.15 -2.13 -13.87
CA ARG A 133 5.73 -2.40 -13.68
C ARG A 133 5.19 -2.08 -12.29
N VAL A 134 4.02 -1.48 -12.23
CA VAL A 134 3.17 -1.45 -11.04
C VAL A 134 1.74 -1.78 -11.42
N ASP A 135 1.11 -2.64 -10.63
CA ASP A 135 -0.30 -2.98 -10.77
C ASP A 135 -1.09 -2.17 -9.73
N LEU A 136 -2.08 -1.43 -10.20
CA LEU A 136 -2.88 -0.54 -9.38
C LEU A 136 -4.34 -0.98 -9.40
N ASP A 137 -4.97 -0.88 -8.25
CA ASP A 137 -6.42 -0.82 -8.12
C ASP A 137 -6.85 0.63 -7.99
N ILE A 138 -7.79 1.10 -8.81
CA ILE A 138 -8.16 2.51 -8.93
C ILE A 138 -9.67 2.67 -8.74
N HIS A 139 -10.03 3.61 -7.88
CA HIS A 139 -11.40 4.07 -7.70
C HIS A 139 -11.48 5.52 -8.14
N GLU A 140 -12.51 5.86 -8.90
CA GLU A 140 -12.70 7.21 -9.44
C GLU A 140 -14.18 7.49 -9.64
N SER A 141 -14.57 8.75 -9.51
CA SER A 141 -15.87 9.22 -9.97
C SER A 141 -15.84 9.40 -11.49
N THR A 142 -16.93 9.03 -12.15
CA THR A 142 -17.16 9.23 -13.58
C THR A 142 -18.39 10.09 -13.78
N ILE A 143 -18.40 10.92 -14.81
CA ILE A 143 -19.57 11.70 -15.20
C ILE A 143 -20.09 11.11 -16.51
N ASP A 144 -21.37 10.76 -16.54
CA ASP A 144 -22.07 10.52 -17.80
C ASP A 144 -22.28 11.88 -18.49
N GLU A 145 -21.59 12.12 -19.61
CA GLU A 145 -21.66 13.40 -20.31
C GLU A 145 -23.05 13.71 -20.91
N ALA A 146 -23.89 12.69 -21.13
CA ALA A 146 -25.21 12.85 -21.70
C ALA A 146 -26.27 13.21 -20.64
N THR A 147 -26.17 12.65 -19.43
CA THR A 147 -27.13 12.86 -18.34
C THR A 147 -26.64 13.82 -17.26
N GLY A 148 -25.33 14.01 -17.13
CA GLY A 148 -24.69 14.74 -16.04
C GLY A 148 -24.68 13.98 -14.71
N GLU A 149 -25.09 12.72 -14.70
CA GLU A 149 -25.07 11.89 -13.50
C GLU A 149 -23.63 11.52 -13.13
N ILE A 150 -23.33 11.61 -11.83
CA ILE A 150 -22.06 11.15 -11.26
C ILE A 150 -22.25 9.69 -10.85
N ASP A 151 -21.39 8.84 -11.38
CA ASP A 151 -21.25 7.45 -10.99
C ASP A 151 -19.82 7.19 -10.46
N SER A 152 -19.57 5.97 -10.00
CA SER A 152 -18.27 5.50 -9.58
C SER A 152 -17.78 4.37 -10.47
N ARG A 153 -16.49 4.38 -10.77
CA ARG A 153 -15.81 3.29 -11.46
C ARG A 153 -14.69 2.76 -10.62
N HIS A 154 -14.66 1.44 -10.52
CA HIS A 154 -13.56 0.67 -9.94
C HIS A 154 -12.87 -0.09 -11.07
N ARG A 155 -11.55 0.07 -11.21
CA ARG A 155 -10.78 -0.61 -12.26
C ARG A 155 -9.38 -0.96 -11.78
N LYS A 156 -8.88 -2.11 -12.22
CA LYS A 156 -7.47 -2.45 -12.11
C LYS A 156 -6.72 -2.04 -13.37
N VAL A 157 -5.49 -1.59 -13.21
CA VAL A 157 -4.59 -1.29 -14.32
C VAL A 157 -3.18 -1.80 -14.07
N ILE A 158 -2.47 -2.05 -15.16
CA ILE A 158 -1.03 -2.26 -15.20
C ILE A 158 -0.41 -0.98 -15.75
N VAL A 159 0.40 -0.32 -14.94
CA VAL A 159 1.27 0.77 -15.36
C VAL A 159 2.64 0.16 -15.64
N SER A 160 3.09 0.25 -16.89
CA SER A 160 4.32 -0.40 -17.35
C SER A 160 5.25 0.57 -18.06
N TRP A 161 6.55 0.34 -17.94
CA TRP A 161 7.59 1.13 -18.58
C TRP A 161 8.81 0.27 -18.88
N THR A 162 9.59 0.70 -19.87
CA THR A 162 10.92 0.13 -20.09
C THR A 162 11.93 0.98 -19.31
N PRO A 163 12.73 0.40 -18.39
CA PRO A 163 13.78 1.14 -17.71
C PRO A 163 14.71 1.85 -18.69
N GLY A 164 15.12 3.08 -18.39
CA GLY A 164 16.08 3.80 -19.21
C GLY A 164 17.48 3.18 -19.14
N VAL A 165 18.30 3.48 -20.15
CA VAL A 165 19.71 3.09 -20.18
C VAL A 165 20.48 3.79 -19.06
N ASP A 166 21.44 3.09 -18.46
CA ASP A 166 22.35 3.64 -17.43
C ASP A 166 21.65 4.36 -16.25
N GLY A 167 20.45 3.89 -15.86
CA GLY A 167 19.68 4.50 -14.76
C GLY A 167 18.89 5.75 -15.17
N GLY A 168 18.83 6.06 -16.46
CA GLY A 168 18.00 7.12 -17.01
C GLY A 168 16.48 6.84 -16.86
N PRO A 169 15.65 7.88 -17.03
CA PRO A 169 14.21 7.74 -16.94
C PRO A 169 13.66 6.91 -18.12
N PRO A 170 12.50 6.25 -17.95
CA PRO A 170 11.82 5.64 -19.09
C PRO A 170 11.42 6.73 -20.10
N THR A 171 11.44 6.39 -21.39
CA THR A 171 11.01 7.30 -22.47
C THR A 171 9.49 7.39 -22.60
N GLY A 172 8.76 6.55 -21.85
CA GLY A 172 7.30 6.54 -21.81
C GLY A 172 6.76 5.56 -20.78
N VAL A 173 5.52 5.81 -20.36
CA VAL A 173 4.74 4.98 -19.46
C VAL A 173 3.45 4.58 -20.16
N MET A 174 3.09 3.31 -20.07
CA MET A 174 1.88 2.74 -20.66
C MET A 174 0.92 2.30 -19.56
N VAL A 175 -0.34 2.70 -19.66
CA VAL A 175 -1.41 2.28 -18.74
C VAL A 175 -2.35 1.32 -19.48
N THR A 176 -2.48 0.10 -18.99
CA THR A 176 -3.30 -0.96 -19.61
C THR A 176 -4.38 -1.43 -18.64
N PRO A 177 -5.65 -1.54 -19.05
CA PRO A 177 -6.70 -2.16 -18.23
C PRO A 177 -6.35 -3.60 -17.82
N ALA A 178 -6.71 -3.99 -16.61
CA ALA A 178 -6.52 -5.33 -16.05
C ALA A 178 -7.79 -5.84 -15.35
N GLN A 179 -7.79 -7.12 -14.93
CA GLN A 179 -8.91 -7.81 -14.26
C GLN A 179 -8.40 -8.56 -13.01
#